data_AF-A0A7S1C9Y5-F1
#
_entry.id   AF-A0A7S1C9Y5-F1
#
_cell.length_a   1.000
_cell.length_b   1.000
_cell.length_c   1.000
_cell.angle_alpha   90.00
_cell.angle_beta   90.00
_cell.angle_gamma   90.00
#
_symmetry.space_group_name_H-M   'P 1'
#
loop_
_entity.id
_entity.type
_entity.pdbx_description
1 polymer ?
#
loop_
_entity_poly.entity_id
_entity_poly.type
_entity_poly.pdbx_seq_one_letter_code
_entity_poly.pdbx_strand_id
1 'polypeptide(L)'
;ADTYSDESGGAVSAVSARLLIETTVFDNTTAGGSGGAVHAEGGIVVIDDVVATATSAGIRGGVLALFDQTTGSVGRMYAARASAGFAGGAIFVAGSRLDLHDSAIL
;
A
#
# COMPACT_ATOMS: atom_id res chain seq x y z
N ALA A 1 -1.65 -17.44 -5.09
CA ALA A 1 -0.66 -17.23 -6.15
C ALA A 1 0.10 -15.98 -5.78
N ASP A 2 1.42 -16.06 -5.76
CA ASP A 2 2.25 -14.95 -5.32
C ASP A 2 2.14 -13.83 -6.35
N THR A 3 1.85 -12.62 -5.90
CA THR A 3 1.71 -11.46 -6.77
C THR A 3 2.96 -10.60 -6.62
N TYR A 4 3.68 -10.37 -7.71
CA TYR A 4 5.03 -9.80 -7.68
C TYR A 4 5.26 -8.73 -8.76
N SER A 5 5.99 -7.67 -8.41
CA SER A 5 6.62 -6.76 -9.37
C SER A 5 8.08 -6.46 -8.99
N ASP A 6 8.97 -6.31 -9.98
CA ASP A 6 10.34 -5.83 -9.75
C ASP A 6 10.38 -4.33 -9.40
N GLU A 7 9.31 -3.60 -9.71
CA GLU A 7 9.15 -2.16 -9.47
C GLU A 7 8.23 -1.89 -8.25
N SER A 8 7.44 -0.81 -8.29
CA SER A 8 6.51 -0.44 -7.22
C SER A 8 5.10 -0.97 -7.49
N GLY A 9 4.33 -1.23 -6.42
CA GLY A 9 2.95 -1.69 -6.54
C GLY A 9 2.86 -3.14 -6.99
N GLY A 10 3.14 -4.10 -6.09
CA GLY A 10 3.18 -5.51 -6.43
C GLY A 10 1.88 -6.02 -7.06
N ALA A 11 0.73 -5.50 -6.61
CA ALA A 11 -0.57 -5.75 -7.22
C ALA A 11 -1.11 -4.54 -8.01
N VAL A 12 -0.97 -3.32 -7.47
CA VAL A 12 -1.52 -2.10 -8.09
C VAL A 12 -0.51 -0.96 -8.04
N SER A 13 -0.27 -0.33 -9.19
CA SER A 13 0.45 0.94 -9.32
C SER A 13 -0.46 1.98 -9.97
N ALA A 14 -0.67 3.12 -9.30
CA ALA A 14 -1.57 4.18 -9.75
C ALA A 14 -0.85 5.54 -9.78
N VAL A 15 -0.63 6.08 -10.98
CA VAL A 15 0.05 7.37 -11.18
C VAL A 15 -0.93 8.38 -11.77
N SER A 16 -1.07 9.54 -11.12
CA SER A 16 -1.98 10.61 -11.53
C SER A 16 -3.42 10.15 -11.72
N ALA A 17 -3.87 9.23 -10.87
CA ALA A 17 -5.15 8.53 -11.01
C ALA A 17 -6.00 8.60 -9.73
N ARG A 18 -7.28 8.24 -9.87
CA ARG A 18 -8.18 7.96 -8.75
C ARG A 18 -8.33 6.46 -8.63
N LEU A 19 -7.94 5.90 -7.49
CA LEU A 19 -7.97 4.48 -7.20
C LEU A 19 -8.95 4.20 -6.05
N LEU A 20 -9.84 3.23 -6.26
CA LEU A 20 -10.74 2.69 -5.25
C LEU A 20 -10.45 1.19 -5.11
N ILE A 21 -10.15 0.75 -3.90
CA ILE A 21 -9.97 -0.66 -3.55
C ILE A 21 -10.90 -0.96 -2.38
N GLU A 22 -11.85 -1.86 -2.60
CA GLU A 22 -12.84 -2.25 -1.61
C GLU A 22 -12.88 -3.78 -1.51
N THR A 23 -13.11 -4.31 -0.31
CA THR A 23 -13.37 -5.74 -0.05
C THR A 23 -12.35 -6.66 -0.72
N THR A 24 -11.07 -6.38 -0.50
CA THR A 24 -9.95 -7.03 -1.21
C THR A 24 -8.98 -7.70 -0.23
N VAL A 25 -8.39 -8.81 -0.65
CA VAL A 25 -7.31 -9.48 0.07
C VAL A 25 -6.01 -9.39 -0.74
N PHE A 26 -4.99 -8.79 -0.15
CA PHE A 26 -3.60 -8.86 -0.61
C PHE A 26 -2.86 -9.88 0.25
N ASP A 27 -2.63 -11.07 -0.27
CA ASP A 27 -1.87 -12.11 0.43
C ASP A 27 -0.60 -12.44 -0.37
N ASN A 28 0.52 -12.54 0.34
CA ASN A 28 1.83 -12.84 -0.22
C ASN A 28 2.17 -12.00 -1.47
N THR A 29 1.96 -10.68 -1.36
CA THR A 29 2.21 -9.72 -2.44
C THR A 29 3.52 -8.97 -2.20
N THR A 30 4.40 -8.92 -3.19
CA THR A 30 5.73 -8.33 -3.04
C THR A 30 6.06 -7.35 -4.17
N ALA A 31 6.72 -6.24 -3.83
CA ALA A 31 7.26 -5.29 -4.78
C ALA A 31 8.75 -5.07 -4.51
N GLY A 32 9.59 -5.05 -5.55
CA GLY A 32 11.01 -4.69 -5.42
C GLY A 32 11.23 -3.23 -5.00
N GLY A 33 10.29 -2.35 -5.39
CA GLY A 33 10.25 -0.93 -5.12
C GLY A 33 9.46 -0.58 -3.85
N SER A 34 8.50 0.34 -3.97
CA SER A 34 7.65 0.80 -2.87
C SER A 34 6.21 0.32 -3.04
N GLY A 35 5.46 0.20 -1.95
CA GLY A 35 4.07 -0.22 -1.98
C GLY A 35 3.96 -1.69 -2.34
N GLY A 36 4.26 -2.56 -1.37
CA GLY A 36 4.34 -4.00 -1.62
C GLY A 36 3.07 -4.56 -2.25
N ALA A 37 1.89 -4.07 -1.84
CA ALA A 37 0.64 -4.30 -2.55
C ALA A 37 0.26 -3.13 -3.46
N VAL A 38 0.23 -1.92 -2.93
CA VAL A 38 -0.29 -0.71 -3.58
C VAL A 38 0.73 0.41 -3.55
N HIS A 39 1.04 0.94 -4.73
CA HIS A 39 1.80 2.17 -4.90
C HIS A 39 0.94 3.23 -5.56
N ALA A 40 0.99 4.47 -5.04
CA ALA A 40 0.30 5.58 -5.67
C ALA A 40 1.11 6.88 -5.62
N GLU A 41 1.01 7.64 -6.70
CA GLU A 41 1.72 8.90 -6.93
C GLU A 41 0.78 9.91 -7.62
N GLY A 42 0.72 11.16 -7.15
CA GLY A 42 0.00 12.23 -7.84
C GLY A 42 -1.53 12.10 -7.88
N GLY A 43 -2.19 11.44 -6.92
CA GLY A 43 -3.60 11.05 -7.08
C GLY A 43 -4.48 11.05 -5.84
N ILE A 44 -5.59 10.31 -5.92
CA ILE A 44 -6.47 10.03 -4.79
C ILE A 44 -6.61 8.51 -4.65
N VAL A 45 -6.39 8.01 -3.44
CA VAL A 45 -6.52 6.60 -3.10
C VAL A 45 -7.54 6.44 -1.98
N VAL A 46 -8.53 5.60 -2.21
CA VAL A 46 -9.46 5.15 -1.18
C VAL A 46 -9.32 3.64 -1.05
N ILE A 47 -8.99 3.19 0.15
CA ILE A 47 -8.89 1.77 0.50
C ILE A 47 -9.82 1.53 1.67
N ASP A 48 -10.70 0.55 1.53
CA ASP A 48 -11.67 0.23 2.57
C ASP A 48 -11.95 -1.28 2.61
N ASP A 49 -12.04 -1.83 3.83
CA ASP A 49 -12.31 -3.25 4.07
C ASP A 49 -11.30 -4.17 3.36
N VAL A 50 -10.02 -4.01 3.72
CA VAL A 50 -8.90 -4.73 3.09
C VAL A 50 -8.11 -5.53 4.11
N VAL A 51 -7.77 -6.76 3.72
CA VAL A 51 -6.84 -7.62 4.47
C VAL A 51 -5.53 -7.71 3.69
N ALA A 52 -4.42 -7.29 4.29
CA ALA A 52 -3.09 -7.37 3.73
C ALA A 52 -2.18 -8.24 4.61
N THR A 53 -1.86 -9.45 4.16
CA THR A 53 -1.05 -10.41 4.91
C THR A 53 0.21 -10.80 4.15
N ALA A 54 1.34 -10.84 4.87
CA ALA A 54 2.64 -11.23 4.31
C ALA A 54 3.01 -10.41 3.05
N THR A 55 2.70 -9.12 3.08
CA THR A 55 3.02 -8.19 1.98
C THR A 55 4.36 -7.51 2.23
N SER A 56 5.17 -7.35 1.19
CA SER A 56 6.50 -6.77 1.37
C SER A 56 6.95 -5.85 0.26
N ALA A 57 7.75 -4.84 0.62
CA ALA A 57 8.36 -3.90 -0.31
C ALA A 57 9.88 -3.89 -0.11
N GLY A 58 10.66 -3.88 -1.18
CA GLY A 58 12.11 -3.76 -1.10
C GLY A 58 12.55 -2.42 -0.51
N ILE A 59 11.77 -1.35 -0.73
CA ILE A 59 12.12 0.00 -0.29
C ILE A 59 11.13 0.51 0.77
N ARG A 60 9.90 0.92 0.41
CA ARG A 60 9.02 1.63 1.35
C ARG A 60 7.59 1.12 1.33
N GLY A 61 6.97 1.02 2.51
CA GLY A 61 5.56 0.64 2.67
C GLY A 61 5.24 -0.75 2.13
N GLY A 62 5.35 -1.76 2.99
CA GLY A 62 5.12 -3.17 2.66
C GLY A 62 3.73 -3.50 2.15
N VAL A 63 2.73 -2.69 2.51
CA VAL A 63 1.38 -2.71 1.92
C VAL A 63 1.22 -1.54 0.97
N LEU A 64 1.33 -0.31 1.49
CA LEU A 64 0.93 0.92 0.82
C LEU A 64 2.06 1.94 0.83
N ALA A 65 2.34 2.54 -0.32
CA ALA A 65 3.21 3.70 -0.42
C ALA A 65 2.56 4.83 -1.21
N LEU A 66 2.51 6.03 -0.61
CA LEU A 66 1.91 7.25 -1.19
C LEU A 66 2.98 8.34 -1.42
N PHE A 67 3.04 8.86 -2.64
CA PHE A 67 3.98 9.90 -3.07
C PHE A 67 3.30 11.06 -3.80
N ASP A 68 4.05 12.16 -3.93
CA ASP A 68 3.76 13.32 -4.78
C ASP A 68 2.33 13.85 -4.69
N GLN A 69 2.00 14.47 -3.55
CA GLN A 69 0.70 15.11 -3.29
C GLN A 69 -0.50 14.16 -3.40
N THR A 70 -0.29 12.86 -3.18
CA THR A 70 -1.39 11.91 -3.11
C THR A 70 -2.22 12.12 -1.84
N THR A 71 -3.54 12.04 -1.98
CA THR A 71 -4.47 12.02 -0.85
C THR A 71 -5.01 10.62 -0.66
N GLY A 72 -4.68 9.99 0.47
CA GLY A 72 -5.14 8.67 0.86
C GLY A 72 -6.21 8.71 1.95
N SER A 73 -7.24 7.87 1.83
CA SER A 73 -8.16 7.51 2.90
C SER A 73 -8.14 5.99 3.04
N VAL A 74 -7.76 5.50 4.22
CA VAL A 74 -7.65 4.08 4.52
C VAL A 74 -8.51 3.76 5.73
N GLY A 75 -9.60 3.02 5.48
CA GLY A 75 -10.53 2.53 6.49
C GLY A 75 -10.48 1.01 6.59
N ARG A 76 -10.71 0.47 7.80
CA ARG A 76 -10.93 -0.98 7.99
C ARG A 76 -9.86 -1.86 7.32
N MET A 77 -8.61 -1.42 7.38
CA MET A 77 -7.47 -2.22 6.91
C MET A 77 -6.97 -3.10 8.06
N TYR A 78 -6.84 -4.39 7.81
CA TYR A 78 -6.03 -5.28 8.63
C TYR A 78 -4.73 -5.59 7.88
N ALA A 79 -3.60 -5.09 8.38
CA ALA A 79 -2.28 -5.41 7.85
C ALA A 79 -1.50 -6.22 8.88
N ALA A 80 -1.00 -7.39 8.49
CA ALA A 80 -0.19 -8.22 9.36
C ALA A 80 1.00 -8.82 8.60
N ARG A 81 2.15 -8.88 9.28
CA ARG A 81 3.41 -9.38 8.69
C ARG A 81 3.81 -8.60 7.45
N ALA A 82 3.45 -7.31 7.42
CA ALA A 82 3.85 -6.42 6.35
C ALA A 82 5.24 -5.83 6.64
N SER A 83 6.12 -5.80 5.64
CA SER A 83 7.50 -5.33 5.84
C SER A 83 8.00 -4.46 4.69
N ALA A 84 8.90 -3.53 5.02
CA ALA A 84 9.60 -2.73 4.03
C ALA A 84 11.09 -2.75 4.35
N GLY A 85 11.93 -2.90 3.33
CA GLY A 85 13.39 -2.98 3.50
C GLY A 85 14.04 -1.69 3.98
N PHE A 86 13.42 -0.53 3.76
CA PHE A 86 13.98 0.77 4.16
C PHE A 86 13.09 1.57 5.11
N ALA A 87 11.81 1.80 4.81
CA ALA A 87 10.95 2.65 5.65
C ALA A 87 9.46 2.32 5.62
N GLY A 88 8.76 2.64 6.71
CA GLY A 88 7.30 2.60 6.82
C GLY A 88 6.70 1.27 7.27
N GLY A 89 7.47 0.17 7.35
CA GLY A 89 6.94 -1.13 7.73
C GLY A 89 5.82 -1.54 6.77
N ALA A 90 4.55 -1.39 7.18
CA ALA A 90 3.39 -1.58 6.32
C ALA A 90 3.03 -0.37 5.44
N ILE A 91 3.10 0.86 5.95
CA ILE A 91 2.61 2.05 5.25
C ILE A 91 3.69 3.13 5.23
N PHE A 92 3.93 3.69 4.05
CA PHE A 92 4.82 4.84 3.88
C PHE A 92 4.10 5.98 3.17
N VAL A 93 4.28 7.20 3.66
CA VAL A 93 3.69 8.42 3.10
C VAL A 93 4.77 9.50 3.03
N ALA A 94 5.04 10.01 1.84
CA ALA A 94 5.96 11.14 1.63
C ALA A 94 5.34 12.20 0.72
N GLY A 95 5.46 13.46 1.13
CA GLY A 95 4.90 14.59 0.37
C GLY A 95 3.40 14.43 0.07
N SER A 96 2.68 13.68 0.90
CA SER A 96 1.31 13.21 0.68
C SER A 96 0.52 13.24 1.99
N ARG A 97 -0.80 13.09 1.92
CA ARG A 97 -1.68 13.04 3.10
C ARG A 97 -2.33 11.68 3.19
N LEU A 98 -2.41 11.14 4.40
CA LEU A 98 -3.16 9.91 4.69
C LEU A 98 -4.09 10.17 5.87
N ASP A 99 -5.36 9.83 5.68
CA ASP A 99 -6.30 9.57 6.77
C ASP A 99 -6.37 8.05 6.99
N LEU A 100 -6.07 7.60 8.21
CA LEU A 100 -6.06 6.19 8.58
C LEU A 100 -6.98 6.01 9.78
N HIS A 101 -8.05 5.25 9.59
CA HIS A 101 -9.06 5.05 10.61
C HIS A 101 -9.54 3.60 10.64
N ASP A 102 -10.02 3.17 11.80
CA ASP A 102 -10.63 1.84 12.02
C ASP A 102 -9.76 0.67 11.54
N SER A 103 -8.43 0.83 11.58
CA SER A 103 -7.48 -0.09 10.97
C SER A 103 -6.53 -0.66 12.02
N ALA A 104 -6.11 -1.91 11.81
CA ALA A 104 -5.13 -2.60 12.64
C ALA A 104 -3.90 -2.93 11.80
N ILE A 105 -2.74 -2.43 12.22
CA ILE A 105 -1.46 -2.62 11.53
C ILE A 105 -0.50 -3.27 12.53
N LEU A 106 -0.11 -4.51 12.27
CA LEU A 106 0.59 -5.42 13.21
C LEU A 106 1.92 -5.94 12.66
#